data_AF-A0A346CMQ4-F1
#
_entry.id   AF-A0A346CMQ4-F1
#
_cell.length_a   1.000
_cell.length_b   1.000
_cell.length_c   1.000
_cell.angle_alpha   90.00
_cell.angle_beta   90.00
_cell.angle_gamma   90.00
#
_symmetry.space_group_name_H-M   'P 1'
#
loop_
_entity.id
_entity.type
_entity.pdbx_description
1 polymer ?
#
loop_
_entity_poly.entity_id
_entity_poly.type
_entity_poly.pdbx_seq_one_letter_code
_entity_poly.pdbx_strand_id
1 'polypeptide(L)'
;QTISGEHGLDSNGVYNGTSELQLERMNVYFNEASGNKYVPRAVLVDLEPGTMDAVRAGPFGQLFRPDNFVFGQSGAGNNWAKG
;
A
#
# COMPACT_ATOMS: atom_id res chain seq x y z
N GLN A 1 -0.85 1.13 -7.18
CA GLN A 1 -0.99 0.55 -8.52
C GLN A 1 -0.10 1.27 -9.53
N THR A 2 -0.29 2.56 -9.82
CA THR A 2 0.52 3.30 -10.83
C THR A 2 2.02 3.26 -10.54
N ILE A 3 2.45 3.78 -9.39
CA ILE A 3 3.87 3.80 -8.99
C ILE A 3 4.47 2.38 -8.91
N SER A 4 3.70 1.40 -8.43
CA SER A 4 4.11 -0.01 -8.44
C SER A 4 4.40 -0.50 -9.87
N GLY A 5 3.51 -0.19 -10.83
CA GLY A 5 3.67 -0.57 -12.23
C GLY A 5 4.85 0.13 -12.92
N GLU A 6 5.08 1.42 -12.63
CA GLU A 6 6.25 2.16 -13.13
C GLU A 6 7.56 1.50 -12.70
N HIS A 7 7.63 1.06 -11.43
CA HIS A 7 8.75 0.33 -10.87
C HIS A 7 8.75 -1.18 -11.18
N GLY A 8 7.83 -1.68 -12.02
CA GLY A 8 7.79 -3.09 -12.42
C GLY A 8 7.40 -4.06 -11.29
N LEU A 9 6.76 -3.57 -10.23
CA LEU A 9 6.25 -4.39 -9.13
C LEU A 9 4.86 -4.92 -9.45
N ASP A 10 4.65 -6.21 -9.21
CA ASP A 10 3.32 -6.83 -9.28
C ASP A 10 2.44 -6.52 -8.05
N SER A 11 1.24 -7.11 -8.00
CA SER A 11 0.31 -6.97 -6.89
C SER A 11 0.82 -7.50 -5.55
N ASN A 12 1.80 -8.39 -5.57
CA ASN A 12 2.41 -8.98 -4.39
C ASN A 12 3.69 -8.24 -3.96
N GLY A 13 4.10 -7.21 -4.72
CA GLY A 13 5.31 -6.45 -4.49
C GLY A 13 6.58 -7.11 -5.03
N VAL A 14 6.46 -8.10 -5.90
CA VAL A 14 7.62 -8.75 -6.52
C VAL A 14 8.02 -8.00 -7.77
N TYR A 15 9.32 -7.73 -7.91
CA TYR A 15 9.86 -7.09 -9.10
C TYR A 15 9.89 -8.05 -10.29
N ASN A 16 9.18 -7.67 -11.36
CA ASN A 16 9.13 -8.36 -12.65
C ASN A 16 9.49 -7.42 -13.81
N GLY A 17 10.18 -6.31 -13.51
CA GLY A 17 10.59 -5.32 -14.50
C GLY A 17 11.73 -5.81 -15.40
N THR A 18 11.97 -5.08 -16.48
CA THR A 18 12.97 -5.42 -17.51
C THR A 18 14.10 -4.41 -17.62
N SER A 19 14.02 -3.29 -16.88
CA SER A 19 14.98 -2.19 -16.97
C SER A 19 15.54 -1.83 -15.60
N GLU A 20 16.86 -1.67 -15.50
CA GLU A 20 17.53 -1.25 -14.27
C GLU A 20 17.05 0.12 -13.76
N LEU A 21 16.59 0.99 -14.67
CA LEU A 21 15.99 2.29 -14.30
C LEU A 21 14.75 2.15 -13.41
N GLN A 22 14.04 1.02 -13.48
CA GLN A 22 12.87 0.76 -12.63
C GLN A 22 13.28 0.44 -11.18
N LEU A 23 14.51 -0.02 -10.96
CA LEU A 23 15.05 -0.27 -9.63
C LEU A 23 15.63 1.00 -9.00
N GLU A 24 15.95 2.02 -9.81
CA GLU A 24 16.50 3.27 -9.30
C GLU A 24 15.54 3.96 -8.34
N ARG A 25 16.07 4.34 -7.17
CA ARG A 25 15.35 5.09 -6.13
C ARG A 25 14.05 4.42 -5.67
N MET A 26 13.88 3.11 -5.89
CA MET A 26 12.77 2.30 -5.38
C MET A 26 12.56 2.51 -3.87
N ASN A 27 13.67 2.67 -3.15
CA ASN A 27 13.69 2.87 -1.71
C ASN A 27 12.99 4.17 -1.23
N VAL A 28 12.70 5.12 -2.12
CA VAL A 28 11.96 6.34 -1.79
C VAL A 28 10.51 6.01 -1.40
N TYR A 29 9.87 5.11 -2.14
CA TYR A 29 8.46 4.76 -1.93
C TYR A 29 8.28 3.36 -1.31
N PHE A 30 9.25 2.47 -1.47
CA PHE A 30 9.16 1.09 -1.00
C PHE A 30 10.30 0.75 -0.03
N ASN A 31 10.04 -0.21 0.84
CA ASN A 31 11.05 -0.95 1.59
C ASN A 31 11.24 -2.31 0.94
N GLU A 32 12.48 -2.73 0.73
CA GLU A 32 12.77 -4.13 0.43
C GLU A 32 12.57 -4.97 1.70
N ALA A 33 11.76 -6.01 1.59
CA ALA A 33 11.55 -7.03 2.60
C ALA A 33 12.24 -8.34 2.15
N SER A 34 12.19 -9.37 2.99
CA SER A 34 12.74 -10.68 2.66
C SER A 34 12.12 -11.26 1.38
N GLY A 35 12.95 -11.92 0.56
CA GLY A 35 12.50 -12.65 -0.62
C GLY A 35 12.18 -11.76 -1.84
N ASN A 36 12.94 -10.67 -2.03
CA ASN A 36 12.75 -9.75 -3.17
C ASN A 36 11.34 -9.14 -3.24
N LYS A 37 10.70 -8.96 -2.07
CA LYS A 37 9.37 -8.38 -1.94
C LYS A 37 9.51 -6.93 -1.51
N TYR A 38 8.93 -6.01 -2.27
CA TYR A 38 8.90 -4.59 -1.98
C TYR A 38 7.56 -4.18 -1.38
N VAL A 39 7.60 -3.50 -0.25
CA VAL A 39 6.42 -3.08 0.51
C VAL A 39 6.34 -1.55 0.53
N PRO A 40 5.18 -0.93 0.26
CA PRO A 40 5.02 0.51 0.31
C PRO A 40 5.34 1.10 1.68
N ARG A 41 6.02 2.25 1.68
CA ARG A 41 6.17 3.15 2.83
C ARG A 41 4.90 3.98 2.99
N ALA A 42 3.82 3.36 3.42
CA ALA A 42 2.51 3.99 3.55
C ALA A 42 1.80 3.59 4.84
N VAL A 43 0.99 4.49 5.38
CA VAL A 43 0.03 4.24 6.46
C VAL A 43 -1.35 4.57 5.92
N LEU A 44 -2.29 3.64 6.09
CA LEU A 44 -3.68 3.80 5.65
C LEU A 44 -4.52 4.06 6.89
N VAL A 45 -5.21 5.21 6.91
CA VAL A 45 -6.01 5.66 8.05
C VAL A 45 -7.44 5.90 7.58
N ASP A 46 -8.40 5.32 8.29
CA ASP A 46 -9.83 5.61 8.13
C ASP A 46 -10.52 5.45 9.49
N LEU A 47 -11.63 6.13 9.71
CA LEU A 47 -12.42 6.02 10.93
C LEU A 47 -13.40 4.84 10.89
N GLU A 48 -13.55 4.20 9.73
CA GLU A 48 -14.42 3.05 9.50
C GLU A 48 -13.66 1.84 8.95
N PRO A 49 -13.99 0.61 9.38
CA PRO A 49 -13.29 -0.60 8.93
C PRO A 49 -13.59 -0.97 7.46
N GLY A 50 -14.74 -0.54 6.92
CA GLY A 50 -15.23 -0.99 5.62
C GLY A 50 -14.29 -0.65 4.45
N THR A 51 -13.68 0.54 4.46
CA THR A 51 -12.70 0.93 3.43
C THR A 51 -11.46 0.05 3.48
N MET A 52 -11.00 -0.32 4.68
CA MET A 52 -9.80 -1.13 4.86
C MET A 52 -10.00 -2.56 4.34
N ASP A 53 -11.17 -3.13 4.55
CA ASP A 53 -11.52 -4.45 4.01
C ASP A 53 -11.60 -4.43 2.48
N ALA A 54 -12.14 -3.35 1.89
CA ALA A 54 -12.16 -3.19 0.44
C ALA A 54 -10.75 -3.08 -0.16
N VAL A 55 -9.83 -2.34 0.47
CA VAL A 55 -8.42 -2.27 0.02
C VAL A 55 -7.74 -3.62 0.14
N ARG A 56 -7.95 -4.36 1.24
CA ARG A 56 -7.36 -5.68 1.46
C ARG A 56 -7.89 -6.73 0.48
N ALA A 57 -9.16 -6.66 0.11
CA ALA A 57 -9.77 -7.53 -0.88
C ALA A 57 -9.40 -7.15 -2.33
N GLY A 58 -8.86 -5.94 -2.54
CA GLY A 58 -8.46 -5.44 -3.85
C GLY A 58 -7.22 -6.14 -4.41
N PRO A 59 -6.93 -5.96 -5.72
CA PRO A 59 -5.82 -6.62 -6.39
C PRO A 59 -4.45 -6.38 -5.75
N PHE A 60 -4.25 -5.23 -5.10
CA PHE A 60 -3.00 -4.86 -4.42
C PHE A 60 -3.09 -4.99 -2.90
N GLY A 61 -4.12 -5.66 -2.36
CA GLY A 61 -4.32 -5.77 -0.92
C GLY A 61 -3.16 -6.44 -0.18
N GLN A 62 -2.48 -7.40 -0.82
CA GLN A 62 -1.32 -8.11 -0.25
C GLN A 62 0.00 -7.35 -0.36
N LEU A 63 0.01 -6.20 -1.04
CA LEU A 63 1.17 -5.34 -1.17
C LEU A 63 1.49 -4.62 0.15
N PHE A 64 0.45 -4.25 0.90
CA PHE A 64 0.57 -3.51 2.16
C PHE A 64 0.78 -4.46 3.35
N ARG A 65 1.57 -4.03 4.33
CA ARG A 65 1.68 -4.76 5.60
C ARG A 65 0.38 -4.60 6.39
N PRO A 66 -0.12 -5.67 7.06
CA PRO A 66 -1.28 -5.58 7.95
C PRO A 66 -1.14 -4.47 9.00
N ASP A 67 0.07 -4.26 9.51
CA ASP A 67 0.38 -3.24 10.54
C ASP A 67 0.28 -1.80 10.02
N ASN A 68 0.20 -1.59 8.69
CA ASN A 68 0.06 -0.27 8.10
C ASN A 68 -1.39 0.24 8.09
N PHE A 69 -2.35 -0.60 8.49
CA PHE A 69 -3.77 -0.26 8.52
C PHE A 69 -4.16 0.21 9.92
N VAL A 70 -4.61 1.46 10.03
CA VAL A 70 -5.10 2.06 11.27
C VAL A 70 -6.55 2.43 11.05
N PHE A 71 -7.47 1.90 11.87
CA PHE A 71 -8.87 2.24 11.71
C PHE A 71 -9.66 2.36 13.02
N GLY A 72 -10.66 3.25 12.97
CA GLY A 72 -11.65 3.45 14.02
C GLY A 72 -12.83 2.48 13.95
N GLN A 73 -13.74 2.63 14.91
CA GLN A 73 -15.03 1.91 14.95
C GLN A 73 -16.22 2.86 14.70
N SER A 74 -15.96 4.13 14.41
CA SER A 74 -16.99 5.16 14.24
C SER A 74 -16.48 6.24 13.29
N GLY A 75 -17.21 6.47 12.19
CA GLY A 75 -16.86 7.47 11.19
C GLY A 75 -17.08 8.92 11.63
N ALA A 76 -16.45 9.84 10.90
CA ALA A 76 -16.68 11.28 11.07
C ALA A 76 -18.12 11.70 10.73
N GLY A 77 -18.82 10.93 9.89
CA GLY A 77 -20.21 11.20 9.51
C GLY A 77 -20.37 12.55 8.80
N ASN A 78 -19.47 12.86 7.86
CA ASN A 78 -19.42 14.13 7.12
C ASN A 78 -19.34 15.39 8.01
N ASN A 79 -18.80 15.26 9.23
CA ASN A 79 -18.58 16.36 10.14
C ASN A 79 -17.07 16.57 10.36
N TRP A 80 -16.56 17.73 9.94
CA TRP A 80 -15.15 18.09 10.07
C TRP A 80 -14.67 18.11 11.52
N ALA A 81 -15.50 18.55 12.47
CA ALA A 81 -15.10 18.64 13.88
C ALA A 81 -14.96 17.26 14.57
N LYS A 82 -15.40 16.17 13.92
CA LYS A 82 -15.24 14.80 14.40
C LYS A 82 -14.00 14.09 13.84
N GLY A 83 -13.43 14.62 12.75
CA GLY A 83 -12.22 14.07 12.12
C GLY A 83 -10.98 14.54 12.84
#